data_AF-A0A969TYS0-F1
#
_entry.id   AF-A0A969TYS0-F1
#
_cell.length_a   1.000
_cell.length_b   1.000
_cell.length_c   1.000
_cell.angle_alpha   90.00
_cell.angle_beta   90.00
_cell.angle_gamma   90.00
#
_symmetry.space_group_name_H-M   'P 1'
#
loop_
_entity.id
_entity.type
_entity.pdbx_description
1 polymer ?
#
loop_
_entity_poly.entity_id
_entity_poly.type
_entity_poly.pdbx_seq_one_letter_code
_entity_poly.pdbx_strand_id
1 'polypeptide(L)'
;AVARRARAFGLDIHYHNRRPVTDALATELGATYWQSFDQMLPQVDILSVNCPSTPATFHLLSARRIALMKPDAYVINTARGDIIDEDALIAALAAGRLAGVGLDVFKHEPKIDRRLLRLVQSGKAVLLPHMSSATTAARDEMGDRVMINIRTFLDGHRPPDRVLEAFL
;
A
#
# COMPACT_ATOMS: atom_id res chain seq x y z
N ALA A 1 11.50 -0.99 -2.63
CA ALA A 1 11.65 0.33 -3.30
C ALA A 1 11.30 1.50 -2.38
N VAL A 2 10.10 1.50 -1.77
CA VAL A 2 9.65 2.52 -0.80
C VAL A 2 10.61 2.61 0.39
N ALA A 3 10.86 1.49 1.09
CA ALA A 3 11.76 1.45 2.25
C ALA A 3 13.15 2.06 1.94
N ARG A 4 13.79 1.69 0.82
CA ARG A 4 15.09 2.24 0.42
C ARG A 4 15.07 3.77 0.27
N ARG A 5 13.98 4.33 -0.28
CA ARG A 5 13.81 5.79 -0.41
C ARG A 5 13.52 6.42 0.94
N ALA A 6 12.62 5.84 1.73
CA ALA A 6 12.28 6.30 3.08
C ALA A 6 13.51 6.42 3.99
N ARG A 7 14.45 5.47 3.93
CA ARG A 7 15.72 5.55 4.65
C ARG A 7 16.56 6.77 4.30
N ALA A 8 16.54 7.23 3.05
CA ALA A 8 17.27 8.43 2.64
C ALA A 8 16.70 9.70 3.29
N PHE A 9 15.44 9.65 3.77
CA PHE A 9 14.82 10.68 4.61
C PHE A 9 15.06 10.48 6.12
N GLY A 10 15.89 9.51 6.51
CA GLY A 10 16.19 9.23 7.91
C GLY A 10 15.09 8.45 8.66
N LEU A 11 14.18 7.79 7.94
CA LEU A 11 13.11 7.00 8.55
C LEU A 11 13.58 5.59 8.93
N ASP A 12 13.15 5.13 10.10
CA ASP A 12 13.27 3.74 10.53
C ASP A 12 12.26 2.86 9.81
N ILE A 13 12.68 1.66 9.37
CA ILE A 13 11.87 0.79 8.54
C ILE A 13 11.27 -0.34 9.38
N HIS A 14 9.96 -0.29 9.58
CA HIS A 14 9.18 -1.37 10.18
C HIS A 14 8.33 -2.04 9.10
N TYR A 15 8.24 -3.37 9.10
CA TYR A 15 7.39 -4.07 8.15
C TYR A 15 6.74 -5.32 8.73
N HIS A 16 5.56 -5.63 8.20
CA HIS A 16 4.85 -6.88 8.42
C HIS A 16 4.53 -7.52 7.08
N ASN A 17 4.79 -8.81 6.97
CA ASN A 17 4.45 -9.67 5.85
C ASN A 17 4.04 -11.05 6.39
N ARG A 18 3.38 -11.86 5.56
CA ARG A 18 3.11 -13.28 5.88
C ARG A 18 4.38 -14.08 6.17
N ARG A 19 5.50 -13.70 5.54
CA ARG A 19 6.84 -14.24 5.80
C ARG A 19 7.84 -13.08 5.80
N PRO A 20 8.88 -13.13 6.64
CA PRO A 20 9.94 -12.13 6.61
C PRO A 20 10.65 -12.16 5.25
N VAL A 21 11.24 -11.02 4.88
CA VAL A 21 12.20 -10.99 3.76
C VAL A 21 13.50 -11.70 4.18
N THR A 22 14.41 -11.92 3.24
CA THR A 22 15.72 -12.50 3.55
C THR A 22 16.51 -11.61 4.51
N ASP A 23 17.31 -12.22 5.39
CA ASP A 23 18.14 -11.50 6.37
C ASP A 23 19.08 -10.49 5.71
N ALA A 24 19.63 -10.84 4.54
CA ALA A 24 20.46 -9.94 3.74
C ALA A 24 19.70 -8.66 3.34
N LEU A 25 18.45 -8.79 2.87
CA LEU A 25 17.64 -7.64 2.49
C LEU A 25 17.16 -6.84 3.71
N ALA A 26 16.80 -7.52 4.79
CA ALA A 26 16.43 -6.87 6.05
C ALA A 26 17.60 -6.05 6.60
N THR A 27 18.82 -6.59 6.59
CA THR A 27 20.04 -5.91 7.02
C THR A 27 20.36 -4.71 6.12
N GLU A 28 20.31 -4.91 4.80
CA GLU A 28 20.54 -3.85 3.81
C GLU A 28 19.58 -2.65 4.02
N LEU A 29 18.33 -2.93 4.37
CA LEU A 29 17.30 -1.92 4.59
C LEU A 29 17.17 -1.48 6.06
N GLY A 30 17.97 -2.02 6.99
CA GLY A 30 17.77 -1.80 8.42
C GLY A 30 16.32 -2.03 8.86
N ALA A 31 15.67 -3.05 8.30
CA ALA A 31 14.23 -3.26 8.42
C ALA A 31 13.89 -4.20 9.58
N THR A 32 13.07 -3.71 10.50
CA THR A 32 12.54 -4.49 11.62
C THR A 32 11.28 -5.25 11.20
N TYR A 33 11.34 -6.58 11.27
CA TYR A 33 10.18 -7.44 11.00
C TYR A 33 9.26 -7.54 12.21
N TRP A 34 7.96 -7.45 11.96
CA TRP A 34 6.91 -7.68 12.94
C TRP A 34 6.10 -8.90 12.56
N GLN A 35 6.08 -9.91 13.42
CA GLN A 35 5.23 -11.08 13.22
C GLN A 35 3.75 -10.73 13.32
N SER A 36 3.40 -9.82 14.23
CA SER A 36 2.02 -9.34 14.42
C SER A 36 1.86 -7.94 13.84
N PHE A 37 0.97 -7.79 12.87
CA PHE A 37 0.60 -6.49 12.32
C PHE A 37 0.02 -5.57 13.41
N ASP A 38 -0.84 -6.11 14.28
CA ASP A 38 -1.51 -5.36 15.34
C ASP A 38 -0.49 -4.82 16.37
N GLN A 39 0.63 -5.52 16.62
CA GLN A 39 1.69 -5.03 17.50
C GLN A 39 2.59 -3.98 16.84
N MET A 40 2.66 -3.96 15.51
CA MET A 40 3.43 -2.97 14.75
C MET A 40 2.73 -1.61 14.72
N LEU A 41 1.40 -1.59 14.61
CA LEU A 41 0.62 -0.36 14.41
C LEU A 41 0.86 0.75 15.46
N PRO A 42 0.99 0.45 16.77
CA PRO A 42 1.29 1.48 17.77
C PRO A 42 2.70 2.07 17.66
N GLN A 43 3.60 1.44 16.90
CA GLN A 43 5.00 1.84 16.80
C GLN A 43 5.29 2.71 15.57
N VAL A 44 4.41 2.71 14.56
CA VAL A 44 4.65 3.38 13.28
C VAL A 44 3.99 4.75 13.20
N ASP A 45 4.74 5.73 12.69
CA ASP A 45 4.25 7.10 12.43
C ASP A 45 3.68 7.24 11.00
N ILE A 46 4.15 6.41 10.07
CA ILE A 46 3.70 6.39 8.68
C ILE A 46 3.45 4.94 8.27
N LEU A 47 2.20 4.59 7.98
CA LEU A 47 1.82 3.28 7.47
C LEU A 47 1.63 3.33 5.96
N SER A 48 2.54 2.72 5.20
CA SER A 48 2.38 2.52 3.75
C SER A 48 1.81 1.13 3.46
N VAL A 49 0.70 1.05 2.73
CA VAL A 49 0.03 -0.20 2.35
C VAL A 49 0.50 -0.65 0.97
N ASN A 50 1.13 -1.83 0.89
CA ASN A 50 1.72 -2.38 -0.33
C ASN A 50 1.49 -3.89 -0.48
N CYS A 51 0.33 -4.38 -0.06
CA CYS A 51 -0.07 -5.78 -0.20
C CYS A 51 -1.12 -5.96 -1.32
N PRO A 52 -1.26 -7.16 -1.90
CA PRO A 52 -2.35 -7.44 -2.85
C PRO A 52 -3.72 -7.36 -2.16
N SER A 53 -4.75 -6.99 -2.92
CA SER A 53 -6.14 -7.19 -2.48
C SER A 53 -6.52 -8.65 -2.67
N THR A 54 -6.84 -9.31 -1.57
CA THR A 54 -7.33 -10.68 -1.47
C THR A 54 -8.37 -10.74 -0.35
N PRO A 55 -9.15 -11.83 -0.22
CA PRO A 55 -10.07 -11.98 0.91
C PRO A 55 -9.41 -11.83 2.28
N ALA A 56 -8.12 -12.18 2.40
CA ALA A 56 -7.37 -12.06 3.65
C ALA A 56 -6.91 -10.61 3.95
N THR A 57 -6.84 -9.74 2.94
CA THR A 57 -6.45 -8.33 3.10
C THR A 57 -7.62 -7.36 2.94
N PHE A 58 -8.83 -7.86 2.65
CA PHE A 58 -10.05 -7.05 2.67
C PHE A 58 -10.25 -6.41 4.04
N HIS A 59 -10.34 -5.07 4.07
CA HIS A 59 -10.37 -4.28 5.30
C HIS A 59 -9.25 -4.68 6.29
N LEU A 60 -8.07 -5.03 5.78
CA LEU A 60 -6.88 -5.28 6.60
C LEU A 60 -6.67 -4.15 7.59
N LEU A 61 -6.83 -2.89 7.15
CA LEU A 61 -6.85 -1.73 8.03
C LEU A 61 -8.30 -1.35 8.37
N SER A 62 -8.88 -2.06 9.33
CA SER A 62 -10.24 -1.84 9.86
C SER A 62 -10.29 -0.77 10.95
N ALA A 63 -11.49 -0.35 11.36
CA ALA A 63 -11.70 0.58 12.47
C ALA A 63 -10.94 0.20 13.76
N ARG A 64 -10.91 -1.10 14.11
CA ARG A 64 -10.18 -1.62 15.27
C ARG A 64 -8.68 -1.33 15.16
N ARG A 65 -8.10 -1.60 13.99
CA ARG A 65 -6.66 -1.42 13.75
C ARG A 65 -6.26 0.03 13.60
N ILE A 66 -7.11 0.84 12.98
CA ILE A 66 -6.94 2.30 12.95
C ILE A 66 -6.85 2.85 14.39
N ALA A 67 -7.66 2.33 15.32
CA ALA A 67 -7.62 2.74 16.73
C ALA A 67 -6.35 2.30 17.49
N LEU A 68 -5.54 1.39 16.94
CA LEU A 68 -4.24 1.01 17.50
C LEU A 68 -3.10 1.95 17.06
N MET A 69 -3.32 2.73 15.99
CA MET A 69 -2.32 3.64 15.47
C MET A 69 -2.17 4.87 16.36
N LYS A 70 -1.01 5.53 16.25
CA LYS A 70 -0.78 6.80 16.94
C LYS A 70 -1.72 7.89 16.39
N PRO A 71 -2.24 8.81 17.21
CA PRO A 71 -3.11 9.89 16.75
C PRO A 71 -2.48 10.82 15.70
N ASP A 72 -1.16 10.95 15.74
CA ASP A 72 -0.35 11.75 14.82
C ASP A 72 0.17 10.95 13.60
N ALA A 73 -0.24 9.68 13.46
CA ALA A 73 0.20 8.85 12.35
C ALA A 73 -0.48 9.21 11.01
N TYR A 74 0.24 8.92 9.93
CA TYR A 74 -0.24 9.03 8.55
C TYR A 74 -0.45 7.66 7.91
N VAL A 75 -1.46 7.56 7.06
CA VAL A 75 -1.74 6.35 6.27
C VAL A 75 -1.55 6.66 4.78
N ILE A 76 -0.78 5.83 4.07
CA ILE A 76 -0.55 5.93 2.63
C ILE A 76 -1.04 4.65 1.96
N ASN A 77 -1.88 4.78 0.92
CA ASN A 77 -2.34 3.64 0.14
C ASN A 77 -2.17 3.88 -1.37
N THR A 78 -1.30 3.07 -1.97
CA THR A 78 -1.10 2.97 -3.42
C THR A 78 -1.34 1.54 -3.94
N ALA A 79 -1.96 0.69 -3.11
CA ALA A 79 -2.25 -0.69 -3.43
C ALA A 79 -3.66 -0.83 -4.04
N ARG A 80 -4.67 -1.06 -3.20
CA ARG A 80 -6.09 -1.15 -3.60
C ARG A 80 -6.98 -0.53 -2.52
N GLY A 81 -8.09 0.08 -2.93
CA GLY A 81 -8.96 0.84 -2.04
C GLY A 81 -9.73 0.01 -1.00
N ASP A 82 -9.93 -1.28 -1.25
CA ASP A 82 -10.65 -2.21 -0.38
C ASP A 82 -9.79 -2.83 0.76
N ILE A 83 -8.48 -2.58 0.75
CA ILE A 83 -7.58 -3.03 1.83
C ILE A 83 -7.81 -2.21 3.10
N ILE A 84 -8.29 -0.98 2.96
CA ILE A 84 -8.61 -0.08 4.06
C ILE A 84 -10.12 0.05 4.14
N ASP A 85 -10.67 -0.03 5.34
CA ASP A 85 -12.05 0.37 5.59
C ASP A 85 -12.17 1.91 5.44
N GLU A 86 -12.54 2.36 4.25
CA GLU A 86 -12.57 3.80 3.88
C GLU A 86 -13.51 4.60 4.80
N ASP A 87 -14.64 4.01 5.20
CA ASP A 87 -15.61 4.63 6.10
C ASP A 87 -14.99 4.86 7.49
N ALA A 88 -14.28 3.85 8.01
CA ALA A 88 -13.58 3.94 9.28
C ALA A 88 -12.42 4.94 9.23
N LEU A 89 -11.66 4.97 8.13
CA LEU A 89 -10.58 5.91 7.89
C LEU A 89 -11.08 7.37 7.89
N ILE A 90 -12.15 7.66 7.14
CA ILE A 90 -12.77 8.98 7.09
C ILE A 90 -13.21 9.41 8.50
N ALA A 91 -13.86 8.52 9.25
CA ALA A 91 -14.31 8.80 10.60
C ALA A 91 -13.15 9.08 11.57
N ALA A 92 -12.04 8.34 11.46
CA ALA A 92 -10.85 8.57 12.29
C ALA A 92 -10.17 9.92 11.98
N LEU A 93 -10.03 10.28 10.70
CA LEU A 93 -9.47 11.56 10.27
C LEU A 93 -10.33 12.75 10.73
N ALA A 94 -11.66 12.64 10.57
CA ALA A 94 -12.60 13.66 11.03
C ALA A 94 -12.53 13.85 12.55
N ALA A 95 -12.38 12.76 13.31
CA ALA A 95 -12.23 12.77 14.76
C ALA A 95 -10.83 13.16 15.26
N GLY A 96 -9.85 13.40 14.38
CA GLY A 96 -8.47 13.72 14.76
C GLY A 96 -7.70 12.55 15.40
N ARG A 97 -8.11 11.31 15.11
CA ARG A 97 -7.41 10.08 15.55
C ARG A 97 -6.32 9.63 14.58
N LEU A 98 -6.15 10.36 13.48
CA LEU A 98 -5.06 10.24 12.52
C LEU A 98 -4.70 11.66 12.05
N ALA A 99 -3.42 11.91 11.79
CA ALA A 99 -2.95 13.21 11.33
C ALA A 99 -3.36 13.48 9.87
N GLY A 100 -3.28 12.44 9.02
CA GLY A 100 -3.64 12.59 7.62
C GLY A 100 -3.55 11.30 6.80
N VAL A 101 -3.90 11.42 5.52
CA VAL A 101 -3.88 10.31 4.57
C VAL A 101 -3.36 10.72 3.19
N GLY A 102 -2.63 9.83 2.53
CA GLY A 102 -2.31 9.91 1.10
C GLY A 102 -2.91 8.72 0.35
N LEU A 103 -3.85 8.96 -0.56
CA LEU A 103 -4.53 7.90 -1.31
C LEU A 103 -4.33 8.08 -2.81
N ASP A 104 -3.85 7.04 -3.49
CA ASP A 104 -3.93 6.93 -4.96
C ASP A 104 -5.08 6.01 -5.39
N VAL A 105 -5.69 5.29 -4.44
CA VAL A 105 -6.74 4.29 -4.70
C VAL A 105 -7.91 4.45 -3.73
N PHE A 106 -9.12 4.07 -4.17
CA PHE A 106 -10.39 4.29 -3.45
C PHE A 106 -11.29 3.07 -3.50
N LYS A 107 -12.18 2.91 -2.51
CA LYS A 107 -13.11 1.78 -2.41
C LYS A 107 -14.06 1.66 -3.61
N HIS A 108 -14.47 2.80 -4.18
CA HIS A 108 -15.49 2.88 -5.23
C HIS A 108 -14.98 3.52 -6.52
N GLU A 109 -13.72 3.27 -6.87
CA GLU A 109 -13.11 3.82 -8.09
C GLU A 109 -14.00 3.63 -9.34
N PRO A 110 -14.09 4.67 -10.20
CA PRO A 110 -13.38 5.95 -10.15
C PRO A 110 -14.07 7.02 -9.25
N LYS A 111 -15.14 6.67 -8.53
CA LYS A 111 -15.87 7.60 -7.66
C LYS A 111 -15.12 7.79 -6.35
N ILE A 112 -14.92 9.05 -5.98
CA ILE A 112 -14.30 9.45 -4.71
C ILE A 112 -15.41 9.89 -3.74
N ASP A 113 -15.32 9.43 -2.49
CA ASP A 113 -16.23 9.89 -1.44
C ASP A 113 -16.06 11.40 -1.19
N ARG A 114 -17.17 12.15 -1.20
CA ARG A 114 -17.15 13.61 -0.97
C ARG A 114 -16.59 13.99 0.40
N ARG A 115 -16.64 13.11 1.40
CA ARG A 115 -16.02 13.28 2.72
C ARG A 115 -14.49 13.35 2.60
N LEU A 116 -13.87 12.55 1.73
CA LEU A 116 -12.42 12.64 1.47
C LEU A 116 -12.06 13.98 0.83
N LEU A 117 -12.89 14.47 -0.11
CA LEU A 117 -12.67 15.79 -0.72
C LEU A 117 -12.74 16.93 0.31
N ARG A 118 -13.64 16.82 1.31
CA ARG A 118 -13.66 17.78 2.44
C ARG A 118 -12.41 17.68 3.31
N LEU A 119 -11.85 16.50 3.48
CA LEU A 119 -10.59 16.31 4.22
C LEU A 119 -9.38 16.90 3.48
N VAL A 120 -9.41 16.96 2.14
CA VAL A 120 -8.39 17.69 1.36
C VAL A 120 -8.45 19.18 1.69
N GLN A 121 -9.66 19.76 1.74
CA GLN A 121 -9.84 21.18 2.05
C GLN A 121 -9.38 21.54 3.47
N SER A 122 -9.46 20.61 4.42
CA SER A 122 -8.95 20.79 5.78
C SER A 122 -7.47 20.39 5.95
N GLY A 123 -6.76 20.08 4.86
CA GLY A 123 -5.33 19.74 4.88
C GLY A 123 -5.03 18.34 5.43
N LYS A 124 -6.03 17.48 5.61
CA LYS A 124 -5.88 16.12 6.17
C LYS A 124 -5.75 15.01 5.12
N ALA A 125 -5.93 15.33 3.84
CA ALA A 125 -5.86 14.33 2.77
C ALA A 125 -5.13 14.84 1.53
N VAL A 126 -4.36 13.95 0.90
CA VAL A 126 -3.82 14.11 -0.46
C VAL A 126 -4.34 12.95 -1.30
N LEU A 127 -5.00 13.27 -2.41
CA LEU A 127 -5.69 12.29 -3.24
C LEU A 127 -5.16 12.34 -4.69
N LEU A 128 -4.86 11.18 -5.26
CA LEU A 128 -4.45 11.01 -6.66
C LEU A 128 -5.37 10.00 -7.37
N PRO A 129 -5.62 10.16 -8.68
CA PRO A 129 -6.59 9.34 -9.42
C PRO A 129 -5.96 8.06 -10.00
N HIS A 130 -5.47 7.16 -9.14
CA HIS A 130 -4.88 5.87 -9.50
C HIS A 130 -3.81 5.97 -10.60
N MET A 131 -2.86 6.86 -10.39
CA MET A 131 -1.85 7.22 -11.38
C MET A 131 -0.41 6.86 -10.96
N SER A 132 -0.21 6.07 -9.91
CA SER A 132 1.13 5.66 -9.44
C SER A 132 2.03 5.06 -10.53
N SER A 133 1.47 4.37 -11.51
CA SER A 133 2.19 3.77 -12.66
C SER A 133 2.00 4.53 -13.98
N ALA A 134 1.39 5.72 -13.95
CA ALA A 134 1.08 6.50 -15.14
C ALA A 134 2.28 7.32 -15.65
N THR A 135 3.44 6.67 -15.81
CA THR A 135 4.62 7.25 -16.47
C THR A 135 4.86 6.55 -17.81
N THR A 136 5.37 7.27 -18.81
CA THR A 136 5.67 6.69 -20.14
C THR A 136 6.58 5.47 -20.01
N ALA A 137 7.69 5.60 -19.27
CA ALA A 137 8.64 4.50 -19.07
C ALA A 137 8.01 3.26 -18.43
N ALA A 138 7.13 3.42 -17.42
CA ALA A 138 6.46 2.27 -16.81
C ALA A 138 5.45 1.64 -17.77
N ARG A 139 4.72 2.44 -18.55
CA ARG A 139 3.74 1.95 -19.52
C ARG A 139 4.39 1.21 -20.68
N ASP A 140 5.54 1.69 -21.15
CA ASP A 140 6.35 1.03 -22.18
C ASP A 140 6.88 -0.31 -21.67
N GLU A 141 7.51 -0.35 -20.49
CA GLU A 141 8.01 -1.61 -19.90
C GLU A 141 6.87 -2.61 -19.66
N MET A 142 5.70 -2.15 -19.23
CA MET A 142 4.51 -3.00 -19.08
C MET A 142 4.07 -3.59 -20.43
N GLY A 143 4.07 -2.78 -21.49
CA GLY A 143 3.75 -3.24 -22.85
C GLY A 143 4.74 -4.31 -23.32
N ASP A 144 6.04 -4.05 -23.15
CA ASP A 144 7.10 -4.99 -23.50
C ASP A 144 6.96 -6.32 -22.74
N ARG A 145 6.66 -6.28 -21.43
CA ARG A 145 6.42 -7.48 -20.62
C ARG A 145 5.28 -8.33 -21.18
N VAL A 146 4.16 -7.71 -21.59
CA VAL A 146 3.04 -8.44 -22.19
C VAL A 146 3.48 -9.13 -23.47
N MET A 147 4.16 -8.41 -24.36
CA MET A 147 4.66 -8.96 -25.63
C MET A 147 5.64 -10.11 -25.42
N ILE A 148 6.57 -9.97 -24.48
CA ILE A 148 7.55 -11.02 -24.12
C ILE A 148 6.86 -12.28 -23.61
N ASN A 149 5.88 -12.14 -22.70
CA ASN A 149 5.16 -13.29 -22.13
C ASN A 149 4.34 -14.01 -23.21
N ILE A 150 3.64 -13.28 -24.09
CA ILE A 150 2.91 -13.87 -25.22
C ILE A 150 3.86 -14.65 -26.13
N ARG A 151 4.97 -14.02 -26.54
CA ARG A 151 5.92 -14.68 -27.45
C ARG A 151 6.54 -15.93 -26.82
N THR A 152 6.97 -15.83 -25.58
CA THR A 152 7.57 -16.94 -24.82
C THR A 152 6.60 -18.11 -24.72
N PHE A 153 5.30 -17.84 -24.50
CA PHE A 153 4.28 -18.89 -24.48
C PHE A 153 4.09 -19.54 -25.86
N LEU A 154 3.98 -18.75 -26.93
CA LEU A 154 3.80 -19.26 -28.30
C LEU A 154 5.00 -20.09 -28.78
N ASP A 155 6.20 -19.79 -28.30
CA ASP A 155 7.42 -20.56 -28.57
C ASP A 155 7.51 -21.86 -27.75
N GLY A 156 6.49 -22.19 -26.94
CA GLY A 156 6.45 -23.39 -26.11
C GLY A 156 7.31 -23.31 -24.84
N HIS A 157 7.78 -22.12 -24.49
CA HIS A 157 8.54 -21.87 -23.27
C HIS A 157 7.62 -21.44 -22.11
N ARG A 158 8.19 -21.43 -20.90
CA ARG A 158 7.48 -20.97 -19.70
C ARG A 158 7.57 -19.44 -19.62
N PRO A 159 6.44 -18.70 -19.62
CA PRO A 159 6.47 -17.25 -19.50
C PRO A 159 7.15 -16.78 -18.21
N PRO A 160 7.92 -15.67 -18.24
CA PRO A 160 8.65 -15.18 -17.08
C PRO A 160 7.74 -14.61 -15.97
N ASP A 161 6.59 -14.00 -16.30
CA ASP A 161 5.72 -13.28 -15.35
C ASP A 161 4.39 -14.02 -15.11
N ARG A 162 4.45 -15.27 -14.63
CA ARG A 162 3.24 -16.05 -14.34
C ARG A 162 2.59 -15.65 -13.02
N VAL A 163 1.28 -15.45 -13.06
CA VAL A 163 0.44 -15.38 -11.86
C VAL A 163 0.09 -16.81 -11.45
N LEU A 164 0.51 -17.22 -10.26
CA LEU A 164 0.21 -18.55 -9.71
C LEU A 164 -0.96 -18.44 -8.74
N GLU A 165 -1.87 -19.42 -8.76
CA GLU A 165 -3.05 -19.44 -7.88
C GLU A 165 -2.69 -19.37 -6.39
N ALA A 166 -1.54 -19.91 -5.98
CA ALA A 166 -1.07 -19.82 -4.60
C ALA A 166 -0.76 -18.37 -4.13
N PHE A 167 -0.77 -17.41 -5.05
CA PHE A 167 -0.58 -15.98 -4.80
C PHE A 167 -1.85 -15.13 -4.93
N LEU A 168 -3.00 -15.74 -5.29
CA LEU A 168 -4.34 -15.13 -5.30
C LEU A 168 -5.06 -15.41 -3.98
#